data_AF-A0A6A4VAB3-F1
#
_entry.id   AF-A0A6A4VAB3-F1
#
_cell.length_a   1.000
_cell.length_b   1.000
_cell.length_c   1.000
_cell.angle_alpha   90.00
_cell.angle_beta   90.00
_cell.angle_gamma   90.00
#
_symmetry.space_group_name_H-M   'P 1'
#
loop_
_entity.id
_entity.type
_entity.pdbx_description
1 polymer ?
#
loop_
_entity_poly.entity_id
_entity_poly.type
_entity_poly.pdbx_seq_one_letter_code
_entity_poly.pdbx_strand_id
1 'polypeptide(L)'
;MVGCHVREQWRQTREVTNGTISGGLQGMLLSHIQNHLGFSMSFTPIPGVNGSSHWGRTFSVIRDGLFDLSPSSWTVSHARHALVDFTFPTVTVTVGFGIRTPDAETDTTAFLRPFDESAYAGVVLLLVLLATAAWLLDNRSRLLASLREFTVWTEKVKGYFLLTGAGELHVKGQRAALLSLLDEDWHRVIRFGLDLTEDATPDTVMNAMEGHLRKQRNVLVDRREFYGRVQEPGERFDEFL
;
A
#
# COMPACT_ATOMS: atom_id res chain seq x y z
N MET A 1 -11.59 11.92 -53.06
CA MET A 1 -10.83 13.12 -53.49
C MET A 1 -11.71 13.95 -54.40
N VAL A 2 -11.57 15.27 -54.33
CA VAL A 2 -12.44 16.24 -54.99
C VAL A 2 -11.60 17.11 -55.93
N GLY A 3 -12.09 17.31 -57.14
CA GLY A 3 -11.58 18.31 -58.06
C GLY A 3 -12.53 19.49 -58.13
N CYS A 4 -12.02 20.64 -58.56
CA CYS A 4 -12.76 21.88 -58.67
C CYS A 4 -12.73 22.38 -60.10
N HIS A 5 -13.88 22.89 -60.57
CA HIS A 5 -13.95 23.74 -61.75
C HIS A 5 -14.08 25.21 -61.36
N VAL A 6 -13.30 26.07 -62.00
CA VAL A 6 -13.35 27.53 -61.86
C VAL A 6 -14.12 28.09 -63.05
N ARG A 7 -15.23 28.79 -62.80
CA ARG A 7 -15.97 29.49 -63.86
C ARG A 7 -15.79 30.99 -63.72
N GLU A 8 -15.31 31.64 -64.79
CA GLU A 8 -15.41 33.09 -64.98
C GLU A 8 -16.87 33.45 -65.28
N GLN A 9 -17.65 33.73 -64.24
CA GLN A 9 -18.96 34.36 -64.40
C GLN A 9 -18.97 35.70 -63.65
N TRP A 10 -18.93 36.78 -64.42
CA TRP A 10 -19.24 38.12 -63.95
C TRP A 10 -20.67 38.14 -63.42
N ARG A 11 -20.81 38.28 -62.11
CA ARG A 11 -21.98 38.80 -61.40
C ARG A 11 -23.33 38.14 -61.75
N GLN A 12 -23.52 36.89 -61.33
CA GLN A 12 -24.84 36.42 -60.87
C GLN A 12 -24.65 35.50 -59.67
N THR A 13 -25.08 35.95 -58.50
CA THR A 13 -25.26 35.15 -57.29
C THR A 13 -26.30 34.07 -57.55
N ARG A 14 -25.88 32.94 -58.11
CA ARG A 14 -26.60 31.68 -57.95
C ARG A 14 -25.93 30.94 -56.81
N GLU A 15 -26.69 30.73 -55.74
CA GLU A 15 -26.36 29.75 -54.71
C GLU A 15 -26.18 28.40 -55.40
N VAL A 16 -24.92 28.00 -55.61
CA VAL A 16 -24.60 26.62 -55.99
C VAL A 16 -24.59 25.81 -54.70
N THR A 17 -25.80 25.51 -54.22
CA THR A 17 -26.06 24.46 -53.25
C THR A 17 -26.06 23.14 -54.00
N ASN A 18 -24.90 22.48 -54.12
CA ASN A 18 -24.82 21.02 -54.16
C ASN A 18 -23.37 20.56 -54.05
N GLY A 19 -23.06 20.01 -52.89
CA GLY A 19 -21.75 19.49 -52.52
C GLY A 19 -21.50 19.90 -51.08
N THR A 20 -21.71 18.98 -50.15
CA THR A 20 -21.38 19.12 -48.74
C THR A 20 -20.00 19.76 -48.63
N ILE A 21 -19.91 21.03 -48.27
CA ILE A 21 -18.61 21.63 -47.92
C ILE A 21 -18.17 20.80 -46.72
N SER A 22 -17.21 19.91 -46.95
CA SER A 22 -16.65 19.07 -45.90
C SER A 22 -16.08 20.02 -44.85
N GLY A 23 -16.73 20.09 -43.68
CA GLY A 23 -16.23 20.88 -42.56
C GLY A 23 -14.78 20.51 -42.28
N GLY A 24 -13.90 21.51 -42.26
CA GLY A 24 -12.47 21.30 -42.09
C GLY A 24 -11.66 22.49 -42.58
N LEU A 25 -10.37 22.51 -42.21
CA LEU A 25 -9.43 23.60 -42.52
C LEU A 25 -9.41 23.96 -44.01
N GLN A 26 -9.47 22.97 -44.89
CA GLN A 26 -9.43 23.17 -46.34
C GLN A 26 -10.70 23.81 -46.90
N GLY A 27 -11.87 23.40 -46.40
CA GLY A 27 -13.14 24.02 -46.78
C GLY A 27 -13.18 25.50 -46.41
N MET A 28 -12.71 25.84 -45.20
CA MET A 28 -12.64 27.24 -44.74
C MET A 28 -11.67 28.08 -45.57
N LEU A 29 -10.49 27.54 -45.88
CA LEU A 29 -9.50 28.23 -46.72
C LEU A 29 -10.05 28.50 -48.13
N LEU A 30 -10.73 27.53 -48.73
CA LEU A 30 -11.35 27.67 -50.06
C LEU A 30 -12.44 28.74 -50.08
N SER A 31 -13.34 28.74 -49.09
CA SER A 31 -14.37 29.77 -48.97
C SER A 31 -13.75 31.17 -48.83
N HIS A 32 -12.65 31.28 -48.08
CA HIS A 32 -11.90 32.53 -47.95
C HIS A 32 -11.32 32.99 -49.31
N ILE A 33 -10.68 32.09 -50.05
CA ILE A 33 -10.11 32.38 -51.38
C ILE A 33 -11.21 32.78 -52.38
N GLN A 34 -12.32 32.05 -52.40
CA GLN A 34 -13.45 32.33 -53.29
C GLN A 34 -14.02 33.73 -53.08
N ASN A 35 -14.21 34.11 -51.80
CA ASN A 35 -14.70 35.45 -51.45
C ASN A 35 -13.69 36.55 -51.76
N HIS A 36 -12.39 36.27 -51.64
CA HIS A 36 -11.34 37.25 -51.86
C HIS A 36 -11.06 37.50 -53.35
N LEU A 37 -11.09 36.46 -54.17
CA LEU A 37 -10.74 36.52 -55.60
C LEU A 37 -11.96 36.66 -56.52
N GLY A 38 -13.19 36.55 -55.98
CA GLY A 38 -14.41 36.91 -56.69
C GLY A 38 -14.86 35.94 -57.80
N PHE A 39 -14.40 34.69 -57.78
CA PHE A 39 -14.84 33.65 -58.70
C PHE A 39 -15.75 32.63 -58.03
N SER A 40 -16.38 31.75 -58.82
CA SER A 40 -17.21 30.65 -58.29
C SER A 40 -16.52 29.30 -58.51
N MET A 41 -16.61 28.43 -57.51
CA MET A 41 -16.08 27.07 -57.54
C MET A 41 -17.23 26.06 -57.50
N SER A 42 -17.10 24.97 -58.26
CA SER A 42 -17.94 23.79 -58.10
C SER A 42 -17.09 22.56 -57.80
N PHE A 43 -17.48 21.82 -56.76
CA PHE A 43 -16.78 20.63 -56.30
C PHE A 43 -17.39 19.38 -56.88
N THR A 44 -16.60 18.61 -57.61
CA THR A 44 -17.01 17.32 -58.18
C THR A 44 -16.05 16.23 -57.73
N PRO A 45 -16.57 15.09 -57.22
CA PRO A 45 -15.72 13.96 -56.88
C PRO A 45 -15.11 13.41 -58.17
N ILE A 46 -13.80 13.14 -58.14
CA ILE A 46 -13.12 12.56 -59.30
C ILE A 46 -13.58 11.09 -59.45
N PRO A 47 -14.21 10.69 -60.58
CA PRO A 47 -14.74 9.34 -60.74
C PRO A 47 -13.64 8.27 -60.71
N GLY A 48 -13.92 7.11 -60.11
CA GLY A 48 -13.02 5.94 -60.18
C GLY A 48 -11.72 6.08 -59.38
N VAL A 49 -11.75 6.85 -58.29
CA VAL A 49 -10.64 7.06 -57.37
C VAL A 49 -10.88 6.27 -56.09
N ASN A 50 -10.59 4.96 -56.12
CA ASN A 50 -10.63 4.08 -54.95
C ASN A 50 -9.26 3.39 -54.78
N GLY A 51 -8.71 3.36 -53.57
CA GLY A 51 -7.43 2.69 -53.28
C GLY A 51 -6.18 3.44 -53.76
N SER A 52 -5.01 2.81 -53.69
CA SER A 52 -3.66 3.42 -53.86
C SER A 52 -3.35 4.03 -55.24
N SER A 53 -4.18 3.82 -56.26
CA SER A 53 -4.03 4.40 -57.61
C SER A 53 -4.53 5.85 -57.73
N HIS A 54 -5.05 6.43 -56.65
CA HIS A 54 -5.67 7.75 -56.65
C HIS A 54 -4.73 8.93 -56.95
N TRP A 55 -3.44 8.78 -56.63
CA TRP A 55 -2.45 9.84 -56.77
C TRP A 55 -2.23 10.22 -58.24
N GLY A 56 -1.90 9.25 -59.09
CA GLY A 56 -1.60 9.50 -60.51
C GLY A 56 -2.81 10.04 -61.26
N ARG A 57 -4.00 9.53 -60.97
CA ARG A 57 -5.24 9.95 -61.62
C ARG A 57 -5.61 11.40 -61.31
N THR A 58 -5.36 11.88 -60.09
CA THR A 58 -5.71 13.26 -59.73
C THR A 58 -4.81 14.27 -60.45
N PHE A 59 -3.51 13.98 -60.54
CA PHE A 59 -2.59 14.82 -61.31
C PHE A 59 -2.84 14.73 -62.82
N SER A 60 -3.22 13.55 -63.34
CA SER A 60 -3.53 13.42 -64.77
C SER A 60 -4.77 14.22 -65.16
N VAL A 61 -5.85 14.19 -64.38
CA VAL A 61 -7.07 14.93 -64.76
C VAL A 61 -6.90 16.44 -64.67
N ILE A 62 -6.01 16.94 -63.80
CA ILE A 62 -5.67 18.38 -63.74
C ILE A 62 -4.79 18.75 -64.93
N ARG A 63 -3.73 17.97 -65.20
CA ARG A 63 -2.85 18.17 -66.36
C ARG A 63 -3.60 18.13 -67.68
N ASP A 64 -4.55 17.20 -67.81
CA ASP A 64 -5.35 17.01 -69.01
C ASP A 64 -6.50 18.05 -69.10
N GLY A 65 -6.58 19.01 -68.18
CA GLY A 65 -7.54 20.12 -68.20
C GLY A 65 -8.98 19.72 -67.88
N LEU A 66 -9.20 18.52 -67.35
CA LEU A 66 -10.53 18.05 -66.95
C LEU A 66 -10.97 18.64 -65.61
N PHE A 67 -10.05 19.18 -64.82
CA PHE A 67 -10.31 19.92 -63.57
C PHE A 67 -9.27 21.03 -63.42
N ASP A 68 -9.68 22.16 -62.85
CA ASP A 68 -8.86 23.36 -62.78
C ASP A 68 -7.99 23.40 -61.50
N LEU A 69 -8.46 22.78 -60.42
CA LEU A 69 -7.78 22.77 -59.13
C LEU A 69 -8.12 21.50 -58.35
N SER A 70 -7.18 20.98 -57.55
CA SER A 70 -7.47 20.02 -56.48
C SER A 70 -7.10 20.57 -55.11
N PRO A 71 -8.08 21.02 -54.31
CA PRO A 71 -7.82 21.47 -52.96
C PRO A 71 -7.83 20.27 -52.00
N SER A 72 -6.64 19.73 -51.76
CA SER A 72 -6.43 18.68 -50.76
C SER A 72 -5.05 18.79 -50.11
N SER A 73 -4.75 17.90 -49.16
CA SER A 73 -3.45 17.83 -48.49
C SER A 73 -2.43 17.16 -49.41
N TRP A 74 -1.93 17.90 -50.39
CA TRP A 74 -0.92 17.39 -51.31
C TRP A 74 0.48 17.70 -50.81
N THR A 75 1.28 16.65 -50.61
CA THR A 75 2.72 16.82 -50.41
C THR A 75 3.36 17.28 -51.71
N VAL A 76 4.00 18.45 -51.67
CA VAL A 76 4.83 18.95 -52.76
C VAL A 76 6.06 18.05 -52.88
N SER A 77 6.28 17.47 -54.07
CA SER A 77 7.46 16.68 -54.37
C SER A 77 7.96 16.99 -55.77
N HIS A 78 9.25 16.76 -56.01
CA HIS A 78 9.88 17.06 -57.30
C HIS A 78 9.16 16.36 -58.47
N ALA A 79 8.80 15.08 -58.32
CA ALA A 79 8.09 14.32 -59.34
C ALA A 79 6.68 14.86 -59.66
N ARG A 80 5.99 15.48 -58.68
CA ARG A 80 4.65 16.04 -58.87
C ARG A 80 4.70 17.44 -59.48
N HIS A 81 5.71 18.22 -59.11
CA HIS A 81 5.94 19.56 -59.66
C HIS A 81 6.27 19.53 -61.16
N ALA A 82 6.67 18.38 -61.71
CA ALA A 82 6.85 18.17 -63.14
C ALA A 82 5.52 17.98 -63.91
N LEU A 83 4.40 17.76 -63.22
CA LEU A 83 3.10 17.45 -63.82
C LEU A 83 2.07 18.56 -63.65
N VAL A 84 2.10 19.26 -62.51
CA VAL A 84 1.19 20.35 -62.17
C VAL A 84 1.93 21.42 -61.36
N ASP A 85 1.44 22.65 -61.43
CA ASP A 85 1.93 23.73 -60.59
C ASP A 85 1.31 23.67 -59.18
N PHE A 86 2.12 23.98 -58.17
CA PHE A 86 1.69 24.07 -56.78
C PHE A 86 1.72 25.52 -56.30
N THR A 87 0.80 25.86 -55.40
CA THR A 87 0.90 27.09 -54.61
C THR A 87 1.98 26.97 -53.54
N PHE A 88 2.29 28.10 -52.89
CA PHE A 88 3.21 28.09 -51.75
C PHE A 88 2.72 27.12 -50.65
N PRO A 89 3.62 26.33 -50.03
CA PRO A 89 3.25 25.40 -48.98
C PRO A 89 2.55 26.11 -47.81
N THR A 90 1.33 25.69 -47.49
CA THR A 90 0.53 26.27 -46.40
C THR A 90 0.81 25.63 -45.05
N VAL A 91 1.34 24.40 -45.03
CA VAL A 91 1.70 23.67 -43.81
C VAL A 91 3.00 22.90 -44.02
N THR A 92 3.82 22.83 -42.98
CA THR A 92 5.00 21.95 -42.95
C THR A 92 4.66 20.72 -42.11
N VAL A 93 4.85 19.53 -42.67
CA VAL A 93 4.61 18.25 -42.00
C VAL A 93 5.84 17.36 -42.11
N THR A 94 6.12 16.61 -41.05
CA THR A 94 7.19 15.60 -41.02
C THR A 94 6.56 14.21 -40.90
N VAL A 95 7.34 13.17 -41.23
CA VAL A 95 6.89 11.78 -41.07
C VAL A 95 6.88 11.44 -39.58
N GLY A 96 5.69 11.13 -39.05
CA GLY A 96 5.51 10.65 -37.69
C GLY A 96 5.21 9.15 -37.65
N PHE A 97 5.60 8.50 -36.56
CA PHE A 97 5.22 7.11 -36.29
C PHE A 97 4.06 7.11 -35.30
N GLY A 98 2.92 6.56 -35.71
CA GLY A 98 1.82 6.24 -34.80
C GLY A 98 2.03 4.86 -34.22
N ILE A 99 2.38 4.76 -32.93
CA ILE A 99 2.47 3.50 -32.22
C ILE A 99 1.31 3.45 -31.24
N ARG A 100 0.57 2.34 -31.21
CA ARG A 100 -0.44 2.10 -30.17
C ARG A 100 0.28 1.99 -28.84
N THR A 101 0.00 2.90 -27.91
CA THR A 101 0.41 2.72 -26.53
C THR A 101 -0.33 1.50 -25.98
N PRO A 102 0.38 0.50 -25.41
CA PRO A 102 -0.29 -0.61 -24.77
C PRO A 102 -1.16 -0.09 -23.64
N ASP A 103 -2.32 -0.71 -23.47
CA ASP A 103 -3.20 -0.42 -22.34
C ASP A 103 -2.41 -0.80 -21.07
N ALA A 104 -2.02 0.20 -20.27
CA ALA A 104 -1.26 -0.02 -19.05
C ALA A 104 -2.22 -0.56 -17.98
N GLU A 105 -2.16 -1.87 -17.73
CA GLU A 105 -2.87 -2.47 -16.61
C GLU A 105 -2.14 -2.09 -15.31
N THR A 106 -2.79 -1.28 -14.47
CA THR A 106 -2.22 -0.79 -13.22
C THR A 106 -2.26 -1.90 -12.17
N ASP A 107 -1.19 -2.69 -12.08
CA ASP A 107 -1.03 -3.67 -11.01
C ASP A 107 -0.66 -2.97 -9.70
N THR A 108 -1.65 -2.83 -8.81
CA THR A 108 -1.47 -2.22 -7.48
C THR A 108 -0.62 -3.08 -6.55
N THR A 109 -0.37 -4.34 -6.90
CA THR A 109 0.43 -5.29 -6.12
C THR A 109 1.84 -5.47 -6.67
N ALA A 110 2.23 -4.71 -7.69
CA ALA A 110 3.55 -4.80 -8.30
C ALA A 110 4.71 -4.61 -7.30
N PHE A 111 4.48 -3.89 -6.20
CA PHE A 111 5.47 -3.70 -5.13
C PHE A 111 5.73 -4.96 -4.29
N LEU A 112 4.84 -5.96 -4.32
CA LEU A 112 4.97 -7.25 -3.64
C LEU A 112 5.67 -8.31 -4.50
N ARG A 113 5.83 -8.07 -5.82
CA ARG A 113 6.54 -8.99 -6.72
C ARG A 113 8.02 -9.25 -6.46
N PRO A 114 8.82 -8.39 -5.78
CA PRO A 114 10.24 -8.73 -5.62
C PRO A 114 10.46 -9.99 -4.79
N PHE A 115 9.44 -10.48 -4.07
CA PHE A 115 9.52 -11.70 -3.26
C PHE A 115 8.29 -12.59 -3.46
N ASP A 116 8.49 -13.90 -3.29
CA ASP A 116 7.40 -14.87 -3.32
C ASP A 116 6.49 -14.75 -2.09
N GLU A 117 5.23 -15.17 -2.22
CA GLU A 117 4.25 -15.20 -1.12
C GLU A 117 4.76 -15.97 0.11
N SER A 118 5.56 -17.01 -0.12
CA SER A 118 6.19 -17.83 0.93
C SER A 118 7.20 -17.03 1.78
N ALA A 119 7.90 -16.06 1.20
CA ALA A 119 8.84 -15.21 1.92
C ALA A 119 8.10 -14.30 2.91
N TYR A 120 6.98 -13.71 2.49
CA TYR A 120 6.13 -12.90 3.37
C TYR A 120 5.54 -13.73 4.51
N ALA A 121 5.03 -14.94 4.22
CA ALA A 121 4.56 -15.86 5.24
C ALA A 121 5.66 -16.24 6.24
N GLY A 122 6.89 -16.46 5.74
CA GLY A 122 8.07 -16.73 6.57
C GLY A 122 8.42 -15.58 7.52
N VAL A 123 8.39 -14.34 7.05
CA VAL A 123 8.65 -13.15 7.88
C VAL A 123 7.58 -13.01 8.98
N VAL A 124 6.30 -13.18 8.64
CA VAL A 124 5.22 -13.12 9.63
C VAL A 124 5.38 -14.20 10.70
N LEU A 125 5.69 -15.44 10.30
CA LEU A 125 5.94 -16.54 11.23
C LEU A 125 7.13 -16.24 12.16
N LEU A 126 8.23 -15.73 11.61
CA LEU A 126 9.41 -15.34 12.39
C LEU A 126 9.07 -14.27 13.44
N LEU A 127 8.31 -13.25 13.06
CA LEU A 127 7.90 -12.17 13.97
C LEU A 127 7.04 -12.70 15.12
N VAL A 128 6.11 -13.62 14.84
CA VAL A 128 5.29 -14.28 15.87
C VAL A 128 6.15 -15.14 16.80
N LEU A 129 7.11 -15.89 16.25
CA LEU A 129 8.04 -16.69 17.06
C LEU A 129 8.93 -15.81 17.95
N LEU A 130 9.42 -14.69 17.43
CA LEU A 130 10.21 -13.73 18.21
C LEU A 130 9.37 -13.08 19.33
N ALA A 131 8.14 -12.65 19.02
CA ALA A 131 7.25 -12.06 20.00
C ALA A 131 6.89 -13.04 21.13
N THR A 132 6.56 -14.29 20.78
CA THR A 132 6.25 -15.34 21.76
C THR A 132 7.46 -15.71 22.61
N ALA A 133 8.66 -15.80 22.02
CA ALA A 133 9.89 -16.05 22.77
C ALA A 133 10.21 -14.92 23.75
N ALA A 134 10.11 -13.66 23.31
CA ALA A 134 10.34 -12.50 24.16
C ALA A 134 9.33 -12.44 25.32
N TRP A 135 8.04 -12.69 25.04
CA TRP A 135 7.00 -12.75 26.06
C TRP A 135 7.26 -13.85 27.10
N LEU A 136 7.67 -15.04 26.63
CA LEU A 136 7.97 -16.16 27.51
C LEU A 136 9.18 -15.89 28.42
N LEU A 137 10.20 -15.21 27.88
CA LEU A 137 11.38 -14.79 28.64
C LEU A 137 11.02 -13.76 29.71
N ASP A 138 10.27 -12.71 29.35
CA ASP A 138 9.86 -11.66 30.30
C ASP A 138 8.99 -12.22 31.43
N ASN A 139 8.03 -13.10 31.10
CA ASN A 139 7.18 -13.74 32.10
C ASN A 139 8.01 -14.62 33.07
N ARG A 140 9.04 -15.31 32.57
CA ARG A 140 9.94 -16.11 33.42
C ARG A 140 10.79 -15.25 34.34
N SER A 141 11.39 -14.16 33.85
CA SER A 141 12.22 -13.29 34.68
C SER A 141 11.42 -12.62 35.80
N ARG A 142 10.19 -12.17 35.51
CA ARG A 142 9.33 -11.51 36.50
C ARG A 142 8.91 -12.45 37.63
N LEU A 143 8.58 -13.69 37.30
CA LEU A 143 8.16 -14.69 38.30
C LEU A 143 9.32 -15.15 39.20
N LEU A 144 10.55 -15.19 38.68
CA LEU A 144 11.74 -15.52 39.49
C LEU A 144 12.13 -14.38 40.42
N ALA A 145 12.07 -13.13 39.93
CA ALA A 145 12.29 -11.95 40.76
C ALA A 145 11.29 -11.90 41.92
N SER A 146 10.00 -12.12 41.65
CA SER A 146 8.95 -12.01 42.67
C SER A 146 9.06 -13.05 43.79
N LEU A 147 9.44 -14.30 43.51
CA LEU A 147 9.65 -15.31 44.56
C LEU A 147 10.86 -15.01 45.43
N ARG A 148 11.98 -14.60 44.84
CA ARG A 148 13.19 -14.24 45.59
C ARG A 148 12.95 -12.97 46.44
N GLU A 149 12.23 -12.00 45.90
CA GLU A 149 11.81 -10.82 46.64
C GLU A 149 10.88 -11.20 47.79
N PHE A 150 9.95 -12.14 47.57
CA PHE A 150 9.06 -12.63 48.61
C PHE A 150 9.82 -13.33 49.74
N THR A 151 10.80 -14.20 49.45
CA THR A 151 11.60 -14.86 50.49
C THR A 151 12.36 -13.84 51.34
N VAL A 152 13.00 -12.85 50.71
CA VAL A 152 13.69 -11.76 51.42
C VAL A 152 12.71 -10.91 52.24
N TRP A 153 11.51 -10.66 51.72
CA TRP A 153 10.46 -9.94 52.43
C TRP A 153 10.00 -10.71 53.68
N THR A 154 9.81 -12.04 53.61
CA THR A 154 9.42 -12.84 54.78
C THR A 154 10.46 -12.78 55.91
N GLU A 155 11.76 -12.78 55.59
CA GLU A 155 12.83 -12.61 56.58
C GLU A 155 12.76 -11.24 57.26
N LYS A 156 12.49 -10.18 56.49
CA LYS A 156 12.32 -8.82 57.02
C LYS A 156 11.10 -8.71 57.94
N VAL A 157 9.98 -9.34 57.60
CA VAL A 157 8.78 -9.37 58.44
C VAL A 157 9.05 -10.07 59.77
N LYS A 158 9.75 -11.22 59.75
CA LYS A 158 10.17 -11.92 60.97
C LYS A 158 11.08 -11.04 61.83
N GLY A 159 12.02 -10.33 61.23
CA GLY A 159 12.86 -9.35 61.92
C GLY A 159 12.06 -8.19 62.52
N TYR A 160 11.08 -7.66 61.79
CA TYR A 160 10.18 -6.61 62.27
C TYR A 160 9.34 -7.08 63.47
N PHE A 161 8.79 -8.29 63.43
CA PHE A 161 8.04 -8.86 64.55
C PHE A 161 8.88 -9.06 65.80
N LEU A 162 10.15 -9.44 65.62
CA LEU A 162 11.11 -9.56 66.72
C LEU A 162 11.45 -8.19 67.33
N LEU A 163 11.63 -7.15 66.50
CA LEU A 163 12.00 -5.81 66.96
C LEU A 163 10.85 -5.05 67.64
N THR A 164 9.62 -5.25 67.17
CA THR A 164 8.45 -4.52 67.67
C THR A 164 7.69 -5.24 68.77
N GLY A 165 8.06 -6.48 69.09
CA GLY A 165 7.28 -7.36 69.96
C GLY A 165 5.94 -7.77 69.34
N ALA A 166 5.72 -7.51 68.04
CA ALA A 166 4.48 -7.88 67.37
C ALA A 166 4.25 -9.39 67.34
N GLY A 167 5.31 -10.20 67.48
CA GLY A 167 5.24 -11.65 67.65
C GLY A 167 4.72 -12.10 69.02
N GLU A 168 4.61 -11.23 70.01
CA GLU A 168 4.08 -11.56 71.35
C GLU A 168 2.58 -11.22 71.49
N LEU A 169 2.00 -10.54 70.52
CA LEU A 169 0.56 -10.22 70.51
C LEU A 169 -0.29 -11.49 70.36
N HIS A 170 -1.57 -11.40 70.76
CA HIS A 170 -2.56 -12.42 70.43
C HIS A 170 -2.68 -12.59 68.91
N VAL A 171 -3.00 -13.79 68.42
CA VAL A 171 -3.00 -14.17 66.98
C VAL A 171 -3.70 -13.15 66.08
N LYS A 172 -4.84 -12.59 66.51
CA LYS A 172 -5.55 -11.53 65.78
C LYS A 172 -4.74 -10.23 65.61
N GLY A 173 -3.99 -9.84 66.63
CA GLY A 173 -3.08 -8.69 66.60
C GLY A 173 -1.86 -8.92 65.73
N GLN A 174 -1.29 -10.13 65.78
CA GLN A 174 -0.18 -10.52 64.89
C GLN A 174 -0.61 -10.49 63.42
N ARG A 175 -1.81 -11.02 63.13
CA ARG A 175 -2.39 -11.02 61.78
C ARG A 175 -2.67 -9.60 61.29
N ALA A 176 -3.22 -8.73 62.13
CA ALA A 176 -3.42 -7.32 61.79
C ALA A 176 -2.09 -6.60 61.52
N ALA A 177 -1.05 -6.87 62.30
CA ALA A 177 0.28 -6.33 62.07
C ALA A 177 0.86 -6.81 60.73
N LEU A 178 0.75 -8.10 60.41
CA LEU A 178 1.16 -8.64 59.11
C LEU A 178 0.41 -7.96 57.95
N LEU A 179 -0.91 -7.86 58.05
CA LEU A 179 -1.74 -7.27 57.02
C LEU A 179 -1.40 -5.79 56.80
N SER A 180 -1.01 -5.04 57.83
CA SER A 180 -0.61 -3.63 57.68
C SER A 180 0.69 -3.41 56.90
N LEU A 181 1.50 -4.46 56.73
CA LEU A 181 2.76 -4.43 55.97
C LEU A 181 2.57 -4.80 54.50
N LEU A 182 1.36 -5.14 54.08
CA LEU A 182 1.03 -5.61 52.74
C LEU A 182 0.36 -4.53 51.90
N ASP A 183 0.63 -4.57 50.61
CA ASP A 183 -0.01 -3.69 49.64
C ASP A 183 -1.47 -4.13 49.35
N GLU A 184 -2.24 -3.23 48.74
CA GLU A 184 -3.66 -3.44 48.44
C GLU A 184 -3.93 -4.71 47.60
N ASP A 185 -3.03 -5.02 46.66
CA ASP A 185 -3.13 -6.22 45.84
C ASP A 185 -3.04 -7.50 46.67
N TRP A 186 -2.13 -7.53 47.67
CA TRP A 186 -2.00 -8.66 48.58
C TRP A 186 -3.20 -8.80 49.51
N HIS A 187 -3.77 -7.67 49.97
CA HIS A 187 -5.03 -7.69 50.71
C HIS A 187 -6.15 -8.35 49.90
N ARG A 188 -6.24 -8.05 48.60
CA ARG A 188 -7.24 -8.66 47.71
C ARG A 188 -6.99 -10.16 47.52
N VAL A 189 -5.75 -10.57 47.30
CA VAL A 189 -5.37 -11.99 47.15
C VAL A 189 -5.66 -12.77 48.43
N ILE A 190 -5.35 -12.22 49.60
CA ILE A 190 -5.63 -12.88 50.88
C ILE A 190 -7.13 -12.99 51.14
N ARG A 191 -7.92 -11.97 50.78
CA ARG A 191 -9.36 -11.94 51.06
C ARG A 191 -10.18 -12.82 50.12
N PHE A 192 -9.79 -12.95 48.85
CA PHE A 192 -10.60 -13.61 47.82
C PHE A 192 -9.90 -14.79 47.14
N GLY A 193 -8.57 -14.86 47.20
CA GLY A 193 -7.76 -15.84 46.47
C GLY A 193 -7.12 -16.92 47.35
N LEU A 194 -7.13 -16.75 48.68
CA LEU A 194 -6.58 -17.70 49.64
C LEU A 194 -7.67 -18.19 50.59
N ASP A 195 -7.76 -19.51 50.75
CA ASP A 195 -8.69 -20.15 51.69
C ASP A 195 -8.09 -20.16 53.09
N LEU A 196 -8.11 -18.99 53.74
CA LEU A 196 -7.53 -18.77 55.07
C LEU A 196 -8.63 -18.55 56.10
N THR A 197 -8.54 -19.26 57.22
CA THR A 197 -9.44 -19.06 58.37
C THR A 197 -9.14 -17.74 59.09
N GLU A 198 -10.11 -17.19 59.83
CA GLU A 198 -9.92 -15.90 60.50
C GLU A 198 -8.85 -15.92 61.61
N ASP A 199 -8.58 -17.10 62.16
CA ASP A 199 -7.60 -17.34 63.22
C ASP A 199 -6.26 -17.87 62.69
N ALA A 200 -6.03 -17.76 61.36
CA ALA A 200 -4.78 -18.17 60.75
C ALA A 200 -3.60 -17.35 61.31
N THR A 201 -2.58 -18.05 61.78
CA THR A 201 -1.31 -17.47 62.24
C THR A 201 -0.59 -16.73 61.11
N PRO A 202 0.27 -15.74 61.42
CA PRO A 202 1.06 -15.04 60.41
C PRO A 202 1.86 -15.97 59.49
N ASP A 203 2.46 -17.03 60.04
CA ASP A 203 3.23 -18.01 59.26
C ASP A 203 2.35 -18.78 58.28
N THR A 204 1.14 -19.20 58.71
CA THR A 204 0.18 -19.85 57.81
C THR A 204 -0.27 -18.93 56.67
N VAL A 205 -0.39 -17.61 56.93
CA VAL A 205 -0.73 -16.62 55.90
C VAL A 205 0.43 -16.46 54.92
N MET A 206 1.67 -16.28 55.41
CA MET A 206 2.86 -16.16 54.57
C MET A 206 3.11 -17.42 53.72
N ASN A 207 2.94 -18.61 54.30
CA ASN A 207 3.06 -19.88 53.56
C ASN A 207 1.98 -20.02 52.47
N ALA A 208 0.75 -19.56 52.74
CA ALA A 208 -0.31 -19.57 51.75
C ALA A 208 -0.04 -18.57 50.61
N MET A 209 0.50 -17.38 50.92
CA MET A 209 0.97 -16.40 49.93
C MET A 209 2.10 -16.98 49.07
N GLU A 210 3.08 -17.64 49.68
CA GLU A 210 4.15 -18.32 48.97
C GLU A 210 3.59 -19.41 48.05
N GLY A 211 2.68 -20.23 48.56
CA GLY A 211 1.98 -21.26 47.79
C GLY A 211 1.18 -20.68 46.62
N HIS A 212 0.62 -19.49 46.76
CA HIS A 212 -0.06 -18.78 45.68
C HIS A 212 0.92 -18.34 44.58
N LEU A 213 2.06 -17.75 44.95
CA LEU A 213 3.11 -17.39 44.00
C LEU A 213 3.70 -18.62 43.30
N ARG A 214 3.91 -19.71 44.04
CA ARG A 214 4.37 -21.00 43.49
C ARG A 214 3.33 -21.63 42.56
N LYS A 215 2.02 -21.51 42.83
CA LYS A 215 0.96 -21.99 41.93
C LYS A 215 0.87 -21.19 40.63
N GLN A 216 1.25 -19.91 40.65
CA GLN A 216 1.36 -19.10 39.43
C GLN A 216 2.62 -19.46 38.61
N ARG A 217 3.57 -20.18 39.20
CA ARG A 217 4.78 -20.67 38.54
C ARG A 217 4.48 -21.97 37.79
N ASN A 218 4.96 -22.06 36.56
CA ASN A 218 4.77 -23.25 35.73
C ASN A 218 5.72 -24.38 36.21
N VAL A 219 5.16 -25.54 36.57
CA VAL A 219 5.88 -26.73 37.11
C VAL A 219 7.09 -27.17 36.25
N LEU A 220 7.04 -26.94 34.93
CA LEU A 220 8.16 -27.26 34.03
C LEU A 220 9.39 -26.37 34.25
N VAL A 221 9.19 -25.14 34.77
CA VAL A 221 10.27 -24.20 35.09
C VAL A 221 10.98 -24.63 36.36
N ASP A 222 10.24 -24.99 37.41
CA ASP A 222 10.76 -25.48 38.69
C ASP A 222 11.60 -26.74 38.49
N ARG A 223 11.10 -27.66 37.66
CA ARG A 223 11.80 -28.91 37.39
C ARG A 223 13.14 -28.68 36.67
N ARG A 224 13.21 -27.71 35.75
CA ARG A 224 14.48 -27.36 35.08
C ARG A 224 15.46 -26.66 36.02
N GLU A 225 14.97 -25.79 36.89
CA GLU A 225 15.80 -25.09 37.88
C GLU A 225 16.34 -26.07 38.93
N PHE A 226 15.53 -27.01 39.39
CA PHE A 226 15.95 -28.12 40.26
C PHE A 226 17.04 -28.97 39.61
N TYR A 227 16.90 -29.34 38.33
CA TYR A 227 17.96 -30.07 37.60
C TYR A 227 19.20 -29.22 37.30
N GLY A 228 19.13 -27.90 37.41
CA GLY A 228 20.25 -26.98 37.19
C GLY A 228 20.96 -26.53 38.47
N ARG A 229 20.38 -26.78 39.65
CA ARG A 229 20.95 -26.38 40.94
C ARG A 229 21.98 -27.40 41.40
N VAL A 230 23.12 -26.91 41.87
CA VAL A 230 24.19 -27.72 42.50
C VAL A 230 24.22 -27.36 43.97
N GLN A 231 24.22 -28.37 44.83
CA GLN A 231 24.25 -28.20 46.29
C GLN A 231 25.51 -27.42 46.69
N GLU A 232 25.35 -26.36 47.47
CA GLU A 232 26.49 -25.55 47.90
C GLU A 232 27.26 -26.21 49.06
N PRO A 233 28.58 -25.94 49.21
CA PRO A 233 29.37 -26.54 50.27
C PRO A 233 28.84 -26.14 51.66
N GLY A 234 28.24 -27.10 52.37
CA GLY A 234 27.69 -26.90 53.72
C GLY A 234 26.16 -26.84 53.81
N GLU A 235 25.46 -26.79 52.68
CA GLU A 235 23.99 -26.90 52.60
C GLU A 235 23.57 -28.32 52.98
N ARG A 236 22.64 -28.49 53.94
CA ARG A 236 22.16 -29.82 54.32
C ARG A 236 21.24 -30.39 53.24
N PHE A 237 21.14 -31.72 53.16
CA PHE A 237 20.27 -32.37 52.17
C PHE A 237 18.81 -31.92 52.28
N ASP A 238 18.33 -31.72 53.51
CA ASP A 238 16.97 -31.22 53.77
C ASP A 238 16.77 -29.74 53.38
N GLU A 239 17.85 -28.99 53.16
CA GLU A 239 17.83 -27.59 52.72
C GLU A 239 17.97 -27.46 51.18
N PHE A 240 18.44 -28.51 50.50
CA PHE A 240 18.68 -28.53 49.05
C PHE A 240 17.45 -28.95 48.23
N LEU A 241 16.56 -29.76 48.80
CA LEU A 241 15.32 -30.25 48.17
C LEU A 241 14.22 -29.18 48.10
#